data_AF-S6GDJ7-F1
#
_entry.id   AF-S6GDJ7-F1
#
_cell.length_a   1.000
_cell.length_b   1.000
_cell.length_c   1.000
_cell.angle_alpha   90.00
_cell.angle_beta   90.00
_cell.angle_gamma   90.00
#
_symmetry.space_group_name_H-M   'P 1'
#
loop_
_entity.id
_entity.type
_entity.pdbx_description
1 polymer ?
#
loop_
_entity_poly.entity_id
_entity_poly.type
_entity_poly.pdbx_seq_one_letter_code
_entity_poly.pdbx_strand_id
1 'polypeptide(L)'
;MLNTLHHFSQVGNKVILDHMDSTELAANLFRATQTEENLKRDEVSHKTQANQTHFEVGAKVRETIQNLDGTMPEDLPKPEKGIPQLARARKKLEGDK
;
A
#
# COMPACT_ATOMS: atom_id res chain seq x y z
N MET A 1 5.95 0.57 -13.61
CA MET A 1 5.80 -0.60 -12.71
C MET A 1 7.06 -0.94 -11.91
N LEU A 2 8.28 -0.95 -12.49
CA LEU A 2 9.50 -1.25 -11.72
C LEU A 2 9.83 -0.22 -10.61
N ASN A 3 9.58 1.07 -10.83
CA ASN A 3 9.85 2.10 -9.81
C ASN A 3 8.89 2.03 -8.61
N THR A 4 7.67 1.51 -8.80
CA THR A 4 6.69 1.35 -7.71
C THR A 4 7.12 0.24 -6.75
N LEU A 5 7.65 -0.88 -7.28
CA LEU A 5 8.18 -2.02 -6.50
C LEU A 5 9.35 -1.65 -5.58
N HIS A 6 10.22 -0.73 -5.99
CA HIS A 6 11.34 -0.29 -5.16
C HIS A 6 10.89 0.59 -3.98
N HIS A 7 9.81 1.37 -4.16
CA HIS A 7 9.20 2.16 -3.10
C HIS A 7 8.47 1.27 -2.08
N PHE A 8 7.76 0.22 -2.53
CA PHE A 8 7.09 -0.75 -1.64
C PHE A 8 8.05 -1.46 -0.68
N SER A 9 9.33 -1.59 -1.03
CA SER A 9 10.37 -2.16 -0.17
C SER A 9 10.71 -1.29 1.06
N GLN A 10 10.42 0.01 1.02
CA GLN A 10 10.91 0.99 2.00
C GLN A 10 9.84 1.40 3.04
N VAL A 11 8.55 1.10 2.80
CA VAL A 11 7.43 1.71 3.55
C VAL A 11 6.72 0.73 4.51
N GLY A 12 7.18 -0.52 4.64
CA GLY A 12 6.56 -1.47 5.57
C GLY A 12 7.21 -2.85 5.62
N ASN A 13 6.80 -3.66 6.58
CA ASN A 13 7.33 -4.99 6.82
C ASN A 13 7.07 -5.89 5.59
N LYS A 14 8.12 -6.18 4.82
CA LYS A 14 8.10 -6.85 3.49
C LYS A 14 7.20 -8.10 3.44
N VAL A 15 7.10 -8.84 4.55
CA VAL A 15 6.34 -10.10 4.64
C VAL A 15 4.83 -9.92 4.48
N ILE A 16 4.27 -8.81 4.98
CA ILE A 16 2.83 -8.52 4.88
C ILE A 16 2.49 -8.11 3.45
N LEU A 17 3.32 -7.24 2.86
CA LEU A 17 3.14 -6.75 1.49
C LEU A 17 3.25 -7.87 0.45
N ASP A 18 4.04 -8.92 0.74
CA ASP A 18 4.16 -10.08 -0.14
C ASP A 18 2.86 -10.87 -0.29
N HIS A 19 1.86 -10.67 0.58
CA HIS A 19 0.57 -11.38 0.58
C HIS A 19 -0.64 -10.45 0.46
N MET A 20 -0.46 -9.22 -0.02
CA MET A 20 -1.55 -8.27 -0.26
C MET A 20 -1.91 -8.21 -1.75
N ASP A 21 -3.19 -8.01 -2.07
CA ASP A 21 -3.60 -7.73 -3.44
C ASP A 21 -3.02 -6.38 -3.91
N SER A 22 -2.87 -6.21 -5.24
CA SER A 22 -2.39 -4.96 -5.83
C SER A 22 -3.20 -3.72 -5.39
N THR A 23 -4.50 -3.90 -5.16
CA THR A 23 -5.41 -2.83 -4.71
C THR A 23 -5.16 -2.46 -3.25
N GLU A 24 -5.03 -3.46 -2.38
CA GLU A 24 -4.72 -3.28 -0.96
C GLU A 24 -3.37 -2.59 -0.77
N LEU A 25 -2.38 -3.03 -1.57
CA LEU A 25 -1.04 -2.49 -1.57
C LEU A 25 -1.03 -1.02 -2.02
N ALA A 26 -1.79 -0.67 -3.07
CA ALA A 26 -1.93 0.70 -3.54
C ALA A 26 -2.54 1.61 -2.47
N ALA A 27 -3.62 1.17 -1.81
CA ALA A 27 -4.26 1.93 -0.73
C ALA A 27 -3.32 2.15 0.46
N ASN A 28 -2.57 1.11 0.86
CA ASN A 28 -1.61 1.21 1.96
C ASN A 28 -0.47 2.17 1.65
N LEU A 29 0.12 2.10 0.46
CA LEU A 29 1.17 3.02 0.05
C LEU A 29 0.67 4.46 0.00
N PHE A 30 -0.51 4.67 -0.59
CA PHE A 30 -1.09 6.01 -0.67
C PHE A 30 -1.36 6.60 0.72
N ARG A 31 -1.91 5.81 1.66
CA ARG A 31 -2.06 6.24 3.06
C ARG A 31 -0.71 6.63 3.67
N ALA A 32 0.32 5.81 3.47
CA ALA A 32 1.63 6.04 4.07
C ALA A 32 2.31 7.29 3.51
N THR A 33 2.33 7.48 2.19
CA THR A 33 2.95 8.66 1.56
C THR A 33 2.23 9.95 1.94
N GLN A 34 0.89 9.96 1.92
CA GLN A 34 0.11 11.13 2.31
C GLN A 34 0.21 11.44 3.81
N THR A 35 0.37 10.41 4.66
CA THR A 35 0.67 10.63 6.07
C THR A 35 2.04 11.30 6.22
N GLU A 36 3.08 10.78 5.57
CA GLU A 36 4.42 11.35 5.65
C GLU A 36 4.47 12.81 5.17
N GLU A 37 3.79 13.12 4.05
CA GLU A 37 3.67 14.48 3.53
C GLU A 37 2.96 15.42 4.52
N ASN A 38 1.87 14.98 5.15
CA ASN A 38 1.16 15.77 6.15
C ASN A 38 2.02 16.00 7.41
N LEU A 39 2.71 14.97 7.91
CA LEU A 39 3.58 15.12 9.07
C LEU A 39 4.71 16.13 8.83
N LYS A 40 5.29 16.11 7.62
CA LYS A 40 6.34 17.07 7.22
C LYS A 40 5.79 18.48 7.08
N ARG A 41 4.65 18.66 6.41
CA ARG A 41 4.01 19.97 6.20
C ARG A 41 3.62 20.64 7.51
N ASP A 42 3.09 19.86 8.44
CA ASP A 42 2.53 20.36 9.70
C ASP A 42 3.56 20.30 10.85
N GLU A 43 4.83 20.04 10.53
CA GLU A 43 5.98 19.94 11.46
C GLU A 43 5.71 19.04 12.68
N VAL A 44 4.97 17.96 12.47
CA VAL A 44 4.52 17.05 13.53
C VAL A 44 5.67 16.21 14.04
N SER A 45 6.02 16.38 15.32
CA SER A 45 7.11 15.65 15.97
C SER A 45 6.67 14.77 17.14
N HIS A 46 5.39 14.82 17.52
CA HIS A 46 4.85 14.07 18.66
C HIS A 46 4.02 12.87 18.24
N LYS A 47 4.22 11.74 18.92
CA LYS A 47 3.58 10.45 18.61
C LYS A 47 2.05 10.53 18.54
N THR A 48 1.41 11.24 19.48
CA THR A 48 -0.06 11.35 19.52
C THR A 48 -0.61 12.02 18.28
N GLN A 49 0.00 13.13 17.86
CA GLN A 49 -0.42 13.85 16.67
C GLN A 49 -0.10 13.06 15.40
N ALA A 50 1.05 12.37 15.36
CA ALA A 50 1.38 11.51 14.23
C ALA A 50 0.36 10.36 14.04
N ASN A 51 -0.07 9.74 15.15
CA ASN A 51 -1.11 8.71 15.13
C ASN A 51 -2.45 9.28 14.64
N GLN A 52 -2.82 10.48 15.08
CA GLN A 52 -4.04 11.16 14.65
C GLN A 52 -4.00 11.45 13.15
N THR A 53 -2.90 12.00 12.64
CA THR A 53 -2.70 12.24 11.20
C THR A 53 -2.82 10.94 10.39
N HIS A 54 -2.17 9.86 10.82
CA HIS A 54 -2.28 8.57 10.14
C HIS A 54 -3.71 8.02 10.13
N PHE A 55 -4.46 8.18 11.23
CA PHE A 55 -5.86 7.77 11.32
C PHE A 55 -6.75 8.56 10.35
N GLU A 56 -6.61 9.88 10.32
CA GLU A 56 -7.39 10.76 9.45
C GLU A 56 -7.13 10.51 7.97
N VAL A 57 -5.85 10.33 7.60
CA VAL A 57 -5.47 9.96 6.23
C VAL A 57 -6.10 8.62 5.87
N GLY A 58 -5.99 7.61 6.74
CA GLY A 58 -6.61 6.30 6.52
C GLY A 58 -8.13 6.36 6.34
N ALA A 59 -8.82 7.21 7.11
CA ALA A 59 -10.25 7.41 6.98
C ALA A 59 -10.63 8.00 5.60
N LYS A 60 -9.90 9.02 5.13
CA LYS A 60 -10.10 9.63 3.81
C LYS A 60 -9.83 8.66 2.65
N VAL A 61 -8.83 7.78 2.80
CA VAL A 61 -8.55 6.74 1.81
C VAL A 61 -9.75 5.79 1.70
N ARG A 62 -10.31 5.30 2.81
CA ARG A 62 -11.50 4.44 2.79
C ARG A 62 -12.71 5.15 2.20
N GLU A 63 -12.96 6.39 2.60
CA GLU A 63 -14.05 7.21 2.07
C GLU A 63 -13.94 7.36 0.54
N THR A 64 -12.73 7.60 0.03
CA THR A 64 -12.49 7.70 -1.41
C THR A 64 -12.78 6.39 -2.13
N ILE A 65 -12.32 5.26 -1.58
CA ILE A 65 -12.59 3.94 -2.18
C ILE A 65 -14.10 3.67 -2.20
N GLN A 66 -14.81 3.99 -1.12
CA GLN A 66 -16.25 3.82 -1.02
C GLN A 66 -16.99 4.71 -2.03
N ASN A 67 -16.59 5.96 -2.19
CA ASN A 67 -17.18 6.90 -3.16
C ASN A 67 -16.96 6.49 -4.62
N LEU A 68 -15.97 5.63 -4.88
CA LEU A 68 -15.71 5.06 -6.19
C LEU A 68 -16.37 3.69 -6.39
N ASP A 69 -17.28 3.30 -5.48
CA ASP A 69 -17.90 1.96 -5.43
C ASP A 69 -16.86 0.81 -5.40
N GLY A 70 -15.68 1.09 -4.83
CA GLY A 70 -14.59 0.13 -4.71
C GLY A 70 -14.73 -0.79 -3.50
N THR A 71 -14.13 -1.97 -3.57
CA THR A 71 -14.02 -2.90 -2.43
C THR A 71 -13.02 -2.36 -1.40
N MET A 72 -13.39 -2.40 -0.12
CA MET A 72 -12.50 -1.94 0.94
C MET A 72 -11.22 -2.79 1.00
N PRO A 73 -10.06 -2.18 1.29
CA PRO A 73 -8.79 -2.91 1.36
C PRO A 73 -8.81 -4.11 2.31
N GLU A 74 -9.51 -4.01 3.44
CA GLU A 74 -9.70 -5.07 4.44
C GLU A 74 -10.63 -6.21 4.00
N ASP A 75 -11.47 -5.98 2.99
CA ASP A 75 -12.42 -6.96 2.46
C ASP A 75 -11.87 -7.65 1.20
N LEU A 76 -10.68 -7.25 0.73
CA LEU A 76 -10.04 -7.89 -0.42
C LEU A 76 -9.63 -9.33 -0.07
N PRO A 77 -9.84 -10.29 -0.98
CA PRO A 77 -9.44 -11.66 -0.74
C PRO A 77 -7.92 -11.73 -0.64
N LYS A 78 -7.43 -12.57 0.28
CA LYS A 78 -6.00 -12.85 0.35
C LYS A 78 -5.53 -13.51 -0.95
N PRO A 79 -4.51 -12.98 -1.63
CA PRO A 79 -3.98 -13.58 -2.85
C PRO A 79 -3.44 -14.98 -2.58
N GLU A 80 -3.75 -15.93 -3.47
CA GLU A 80 -3.23 -17.31 -3.40
C GLU A 80 -1.72 -17.38 -3.59
N LYS A 81 -1.16 -16.43 -4.36
CA LYS A 81 0.26 -16.36 -4.67
C LYS A 81 0.82 -15.02 -4.21
N GLY A 82 1.91 -15.08 -3.48
CA GLY A 82 2.60 -13.87 -3.05
C GLY A 82 3.37 -13.18 -4.18
N ILE A 83 3.74 -11.92 -3.96
CA ILE A 83 4.49 -11.09 -4.93
C ILE A 83 5.76 -11.79 -5.47
N PRO A 84 6.59 -12.48 -4.67
CA PRO A 84 7.77 -13.17 -5.19
C PRO A 84 7.43 -14.31 -6.17
N GLN A 85 6.29 -14.98 -5.96
CA GLN A 85 5.83 -16.06 -6.83
C GLN A 85 5.31 -15.51 -8.15
N LEU A 86 4.57 -14.39 -8.12
CA LEU A 86 4.13 -13.67 -9.31
C LEU A 86 5.31 -13.15 -10.13
N ALA A 87 6.33 -12.57 -9.49
CA ALA A 87 7.54 -12.08 -10.15
C ALA A 87 8.32 -13.21 -10.86
N ARG A 88 8.43 -14.39 -10.23
CA ARG A 88 9.05 -15.58 -10.83
C ARG A 88 8.26 -16.09 -12.03
N ALA A 89 6.93 -16.17 -11.92
CA ALA A 89 6.06 -16.62 -13.00
C ALA A 89 6.17 -15.69 -14.22
N ARG A 90 6.19 -14.37 -14.01
CA ARG A 90 6.37 -13.38 -15.07
C ARG A 90 7.72 -13.51 -15.77
N LYS A 91 8.81 -13.65 -15.02
CA LYS A 91 10.16 -13.83 -15.60
C LYS A 91 10.24 -15.10 -16.47
N LYS A 92 9.55 -16.16 -16.09
CA LYS A 92 9.49 -17.40 -16.89
C LYS A 92 8.74 -17.19 -18.20
N LEU A 93 7.61 -16.47 -18.17
CA LEU A 93 6.83 -16.13 -19.37
C LEU A 93 7.56 -15.18 -20.34
N GLU A 94 8.41 -14.28 -19.80
CA GLU A 94 9.21 -13.35 -20.60
C GLU A 94 10.48 -14.01 -21.19
N GLY A 95 10.99 -15.07 -20.57
CA GLY A 95 12.17 -15.83 -21.05
C GLY A 95 11.85 -16.96 -22.03
N ASP A 96 10.58 -17.38 -22.14
CA ASP A 96 10.08 -18.35 -23.13
C ASP A 96 9.65 -17.68 -24.46
N LYS A 97 10.04 -16.41 -24.70
CA LYS A 97 9.83 -15.67 -25.95
C LYS A 97 11.12 -15.46 -26.72
#